data_AF-A0A6P7GTA0-F1
#
_entry.id   AF-A0A6P7GTA0-F1
#
_cell.length_a   1.000
_cell.length_b   1.000
_cell.length_c   1.000
_cell.angle_alpha   90.00
_cell.angle_beta   90.00
_cell.angle_gamma   90.00
#
_symmetry.space_group_name_H-M   'P 1'
#
loop_
_entity.id
_entity.type
_entity.pdbx_description
1 polymer ?
#
loop_
_entity_poly.entity_id
_entity_poly.type
_entity_poly.pdbx_seq_one_letter_code
_entity_poly.pdbx_strand_id
1 'polypeptide(L)'
;CTDEEFKCQMGGGCIPISNRCDGIAQCADRSDEWNCLKLDNSMMNVTDLNDKKILQVQAKNNTWYPICMDWTIWNTTFADLVCQKLGYTASATLESVPEPKNLTSKISYNLQVMAEHDESLHFIENIVPNCDQYVSISCQEYVCGSSANLDVTSTGIVGGEKASATKWPSLGLLYNKKSNVYCTSTLVTPLWAVTSYSCVVGHTSQPINNDDWLFYAGGTNKGDNFTSQVRKLKEIVVHPQ
;
A
#
# COMPACT_ATOMS: atom_id res chain seq x y z
N CYS A 1 -3.04 -4.46 -24.25
CA CYS A 1 -4.27 -3.97 -23.63
C CYS A 1 -4.68 -2.72 -24.37
N THR A 2 -5.97 -2.56 -24.65
CA THR A 2 -6.55 -1.34 -25.21
C THR A 2 -6.73 -0.27 -24.13
N ASP A 3 -7.11 0.96 -24.52
CA ASP A 3 -7.34 2.06 -23.56
C ASP A 3 -8.47 1.77 -22.55
N GLU A 4 -9.40 0.87 -22.92
CA GLU A 4 -10.50 0.39 -22.07
C GLU A 4 -10.12 -0.83 -21.21
N GLU A 5 -8.85 -1.25 -21.23
CA GLU A 5 -8.35 -2.42 -20.50
C GLU A 5 -7.25 -2.04 -19.51
N PHE A 6 -7.33 -2.60 -18.31
CA PHE A 6 -6.26 -2.57 -17.33
C PHE A 6 -5.30 -3.75 -17.56
N LYS A 7 -4.00 -3.45 -17.58
CA LYS A 7 -2.95 -4.47 -17.66
C LYS A 7 -2.57 -4.93 -16.26
N CYS A 8 -2.74 -6.22 -15.98
CA CYS A 8 -2.25 -6.81 -14.73
C CYS A 8 -0.73 -6.59 -14.60
N GLN A 9 -0.26 -6.34 -13.37
CA GLN A 9 1.15 -6.04 -13.13
C GLN A 9 2.04 -7.26 -13.41
N MET A 10 1.62 -8.45 -12.98
CA MET A 10 2.40 -9.70 -13.06
C MET A 10 1.54 -10.89 -13.50
N GLY A 11 1.61 -11.23 -14.78
CA GLY A 11 0.78 -12.30 -15.35
C GLY A 11 -0.72 -11.97 -15.28
N GLY A 12 -1.55 -12.66 -16.07
CA GLY A 12 -3.00 -12.40 -16.12
C GLY A 12 -3.46 -11.53 -17.29
N GLY A 13 -2.54 -10.93 -18.06
CA GLY A 13 -2.89 -10.28 -19.33
C GLY A 13 -3.60 -8.93 -19.14
N CYS A 14 -4.73 -8.76 -19.83
CA CYS A 14 -5.53 -7.54 -19.85
C CYS A 14 -6.93 -7.86 -19.35
N ILE A 15 -7.46 -7.04 -18.46
CA ILE A 15 -8.85 -7.11 -17.97
C ILE A 15 -9.59 -5.82 -18.34
N PRO A 16 -10.93 -5.82 -18.45
CA PRO A 16 -11.69 -4.59 -18.63
C PRO A 16 -11.44 -3.58 -17.50
N ILE A 17 -11.37 -2.29 -17.80
CA ILE A 17 -11.16 -1.24 -16.79
C ILE A 17 -12.30 -1.16 -15.75
N SER A 18 -13.47 -1.70 -16.10
CA SER A 18 -14.61 -1.85 -15.19
C SER A 18 -14.35 -2.82 -14.05
N ASN A 19 -13.40 -3.74 -14.22
CA ASN A 19 -13.08 -4.77 -13.25
C ASN A 19 -11.95 -4.33 -12.31
N ARG A 20 -11.35 -3.16 -12.55
CA ARG A 20 -10.35 -2.63 -11.65
C ARG A 20 -11.04 -2.03 -10.41
N CYS A 21 -10.59 -2.42 -9.23
CA CYS A 21 -11.15 -1.98 -7.95
C CYS A 21 -12.62 -2.38 -7.76
N ASP A 22 -13.03 -3.51 -8.34
CA ASP A 22 -14.41 -3.99 -8.28
C ASP A 22 -14.66 -4.97 -7.13
N GLY A 23 -13.64 -5.26 -6.33
CA GLY A 23 -13.74 -6.15 -5.20
C GLY A 23 -13.45 -7.61 -5.51
N ILE A 24 -13.16 -7.96 -6.77
CA ILE A 24 -12.95 -9.32 -7.22
C ILE A 24 -11.58 -9.39 -7.87
N ALA A 25 -10.71 -10.30 -7.42
CA ALA A 25 -9.43 -10.48 -8.09
C ALA A 25 -9.60 -11.18 -9.44
N GLN A 26 -9.38 -10.46 -10.55
CA GLN A 26 -9.25 -11.06 -11.88
C GLN A 26 -7.80 -11.24 -12.32
N CYS A 27 -6.88 -10.41 -11.83
CA CYS A 27 -5.47 -10.66 -12.09
C CYS A 27 -4.94 -11.79 -11.19
N ALA A 28 -4.05 -12.63 -11.73
CA ALA A 28 -3.42 -13.71 -10.97
C ALA A 28 -2.58 -13.20 -9.77
N ASP A 29 -2.13 -11.95 -9.85
CA ASP A 29 -1.41 -11.24 -8.80
C ASP A 29 -2.30 -10.28 -7.99
N ARG A 30 -3.59 -10.18 -8.33
CA ARG A 30 -4.57 -9.27 -7.71
C ARG A 30 -4.25 -7.77 -7.89
N SER A 31 -3.45 -7.43 -8.89
CA SER A 31 -3.00 -6.05 -9.14
C SER A 31 -4.10 -5.08 -9.53
N ASP A 32 -5.20 -5.60 -10.06
CA ASP A 32 -6.49 -4.95 -10.29
C ASP A 32 -7.10 -4.34 -9.02
N GLU A 33 -6.82 -4.93 -7.85
CA GLU A 33 -7.36 -4.51 -6.56
C GLU A 33 -6.35 -3.69 -5.72
N TRP A 34 -5.27 -3.20 -6.34
CA TRP A 34 -4.25 -2.40 -5.66
C TRP A 34 -4.48 -0.90 -5.82
N ASN A 35 -4.19 -0.15 -4.75
CA ASN A 35 -4.23 1.32 -4.72
C ASN A 35 -5.59 1.91 -5.14
N CYS A 36 -6.68 1.25 -4.76
CA CYS A 36 -8.05 1.68 -5.04
C CYS A 36 -8.56 2.81 -4.13
N LEU A 37 -7.75 3.22 -3.15
CA LEU A 37 -8.04 4.29 -2.20
C LEU A 37 -6.96 5.37 -2.28
N LYS A 38 -7.35 6.62 -2.07
CA LYS A 38 -6.42 7.73 -1.86
C LYS A 38 -7.00 8.78 -0.92
N LEU A 39 -6.11 9.51 -0.25
CA LEU A 39 -6.43 10.71 0.50
C LEU A 39 -5.97 11.92 -0.32
N ASP A 40 -6.93 12.73 -0.74
CA ASP A 40 -6.65 13.83 -1.66
C ASP A 40 -7.53 15.04 -1.34
N ASN A 41 -7.05 16.22 -1.70
CA ASN A 41 -7.80 17.48 -1.67
C ASN A 41 -8.17 17.97 -3.08
N SER A 42 -7.72 17.27 -4.13
CA SER A 42 -7.86 17.68 -5.54
C SER A 42 -9.28 17.77 -6.09
N MET A 43 -10.28 17.20 -5.42
CA MET A 43 -11.70 17.42 -5.77
C MET A 43 -12.19 18.84 -5.41
N MET A 44 -11.33 19.72 -4.92
CA MET A 44 -11.69 21.06 -4.44
C MET A 44 -10.63 22.14 -4.68
N ASN A 45 -11.10 23.26 -5.26
CA ASN A 45 -10.48 24.58 -5.11
C ASN A 45 -11.05 25.25 -3.84
N VAL A 46 -10.87 24.66 -2.66
CA VAL A 46 -11.48 25.17 -1.41
C VAL A 46 -10.43 25.35 -0.33
N THR A 47 -10.08 26.62 -0.09
CA THR A 47 -9.27 27.10 1.04
C THR A 47 -9.93 26.89 2.41
N ASP A 48 -11.20 26.46 2.45
CA ASP A 48 -12.03 26.42 3.67
C ASP A 48 -11.94 25.10 4.46
N LEU A 49 -11.13 24.13 4.02
CA LEU A 49 -11.04 22.81 4.65
C LEU A 49 -9.87 22.65 5.63
N ASN A 50 -9.06 23.69 5.87
CA ASN A 50 -7.90 23.63 6.78
C ASN A 50 -6.98 22.41 6.49
N ASP A 51 -6.60 22.21 5.23
CA ASP A 51 -5.74 21.10 4.76
C ASP A 51 -6.29 19.67 4.97
N LYS A 52 -7.58 19.52 5.28
CA LYS A 52 -8.23 18.20 5.38
C LYS A 52 -8.26 17.51 4.01
N LYS A 53 -7.96 16.21 4.03
CA LYS A 53 -7.99 15.34 2.85
C LYS A 53 -9.21 14.43 2.91
N ILE A 54 -9.95 14.37 1.82
CA ILE A 54 -11.13 13.50 1.72
C ILE A 54 -10.69 12.14 1.20
N LEU A 55 -11.24 11.08 1.80
CA LEU A 55 -11.04 9.72 1.32
C LEU A 55 -11.81 9.51 0.02
N GLN A 56 -11.09 9.05 -1.01
CA GLN A 56 -11.63 8.77 -2.32
C GLN A 56 -11.37 7.32 -2.70
N VAL A 57 -12.33 6.73 -3.42
CA VAL A 57 -12.24 5.41 -4.02
C VAL A 57 -12.24 5.53 -5.53
N GLN A 58 -11.46 4.68 -6.18
CA GLN A 58 -11.49 4.52 -7.62
C GLN A 58 -12.59 3.53 -8.00
N ALA A 59 -13.52 3.96 -8.85
CA ALA A 59 -14.57 3.09 -9.40
C ALA A 59 -14.46 3.03 -10.94
N LYS A 60 -15.46 2.39 -11.57
CA LYS A 60 -15.57 2.13 -13.02
C LYS A 60 -15.01 3.29 -13.85
N ASN A 61 -14.21 2.96 -14.86
CA ASN A 61 -13.53 3.89 -15.77
C ASN A 61 -12.47 4.79 -15.09
N ASN A 62 -11.74 4.27 -14.10
CA ASN A 62 -10.57 4.95 -13.51
C ASN A 62 -10.91 6.30 -12.85
N THR A 63 -12.19 6.49 -12.50
CA THR A 63 -12.71 7.75 -11.95
C THR A 63 -12.76 7.67 -10.42
N TRP A 64 -12.38 8.77 -9.77
CA TRP A 64 -12.33 8.85 -8.31
C TRP A 64 -13.59 9.49 -7.77
N TYR A 65 -14.16 8.85 -6.75
CA TYR A 65 -15.37 9.29 -6.07
C TYR A 65 -15.13 9.41 -4.56
N PRO A 66 -15.76 10.38 -3.90
CA PRO A 66 -15.61 10.59 -2.47
C PRO A 66 -16.42 9.55 -1.69
N ILE A 67 -15.92 9.21 -0.49
CA ILE A 67 -16.61 8.29 0.41
C ILE A 67 -17.54 9.06 1.34
N CYS A 68 -18.80 8.60 1.40
CA CYS A 68 -19.79 9.16 2.29
C CYS A 68 -19.52 8.77 3.74
N MET A 69 -19.70 9.73 4.65
CA MET A 69 -19.60 9.49 6.07
C MET A 69 -20.86 8.78 6.58
N ASP A 70 -20.65 7.64 7.23
CA ASP A 70 -21.67 6.91 7.96
C ASP A 70 -21.10 6.50 9.32
N TRP A 71 -21.48 7.21 10.39
CA TRP A 71 -21.01 6.95 11.75
C TRP A 71 -21.43 5.58 12.32
N THR A 72 -22.34 4.86 11.66
CA THR A 72 -22.67 3.48 12.04
C THR A 72 -21.63 2.48 11.54
N ILE A 73 -20.89 2.82 10.48
CA ILE A 73 -19.85 2.00 9.85
C ILE A 73 -18.46 2.50 10.25
N TRP A 74 -18.26 3.81 10.25
CA TRP A 74 -16.98 4.45 10.49
C TRP A 74 -16.68 4.60 11.97
N ASN A 75 -15.59 3.98 12.39
CA ASN A 75 -14.98 4.13 13.70
C ASN A 75 -13.46 4.20 13.55
N THR A 76 -12.75 4.43 14.65
CA THR A 76 -11.28 4.51 14.66
C THR A 76 -10.62 3.23 14.15
N THR A 77 -11.14 2.05 14.51
CA THR A 77 -10.62 0.76 14.03
C THR A 77 -10.70 0.64 12.51
N PHE A 78 -11.80 1.09 11.89
CA PHE A 78 -11.94 1.07 10.45
C PHE A 78 -11.04 2.09 9.78
N ALA A 79 -10.92 3.29 10.34
CA ALA A 79 -9.97 4.30 9.87
C ALA A 79 -8.52 3.83 9.94
N ASP A 80 -8.14 3.10 11.01
CA ASP A 80 -6.83 2.48 11.15
C ASP A 80 -6.56 1.47 10.04
N LEU A 81 -7.52 0.61 9.73
CA LEU A 81 -7.42 -0.39 8.66
C LEU A 81 -7.23 0.29 7.29
N VAL A 82 -7.95 1.38 7.02
CA VAL A 82 -7.78 2.16 5.79
C VAL A 82 -6.38 2.79 5.73
N CYS A 83 -5.91 3.41 6.82
CA CYS A 83 -4.56 3.97 6.88
C CYS A 83 -3.48 2.89 6.66
N GLN A 84 -3.64 1.71 7.26
CA GLN A 84 -2.75 0.57 7.03
C GLN A 84 -2.74 0.13 5.58
N LYS A 85 -3.90 0.10 4.92
CA LYS A 85 -4.00 -0.22 3.49
C LYS A 85 -3.30 0.83 2.61
N LEU A 86 -3.31 2.08 3.03
CA LEU A 86 -2.59 3.18 2.39
C LEU A 86 -1.09 3.22 2.71
N GLY A 87 -0.59 2.31 3.57
CA GLY A 87 0.83 2.22 3.94
C GLY A 87 1.24 3.02 5.17
N TYR A 88 0.29 3.43 6.01
CA TYR A 88 0.48 4.16 7.27
C TYR A 88 0.27 3.26 8.49
N THR A 89 0.66 3.69 9.68
CA THR A 89 0.57 2.82 10.87
C THR A 89 -0.86 2.70 11.41
N ALA A 90 -1.57 3.83 11.44
CA ALA A 90 -2.91 3.97 12.01
C ALA A 90 -3.50 5.33 11.59
N SER A 91 -4.77 5.55 11.91
CA SER A 91 -5.41 6.85 11.82
C SER A 91 -4.97 7.75 12.97
N ALA A 92 -4.59 8.99 12.64
CA ALA A 92 -4.36 10.05 13.61
C ALA A 92 -5.68 10.78 13.92
N THR A 93 -6.51 11.02 12.91
CA THR A 93 -7.85 11.60 13.07
C THR A 93 -8.85 10.96 12.12
N LEU A 94 -10.10 10.86 12.59
CA LEU A 94 -11.28 10.52 11.80
C LEU A 94 -12.31 11.63 11.99
N GLU A 95 -12.63 12.32 10.90
CA GLU A 95 -13.52 13.48 10.92
C GLU A 95 -14.50 13.45 9.74
N SER A 96 -15.62 14.15 9.89
CA SER A 96 -16.55 14.40 8.78
C SER A 96 -16.33 15.80 8.22
N VAL A 97 -16.45 15.91 6.90
CA VAL A 97 -16.35 17.18 6.17
C VAL A 97 -17.68 17.41 5.45
N PRO A 98 -18.34 18.57 5.62
CA PRO A 98 -19.60 18.86 4.93
C PRO A 98 -19.42 18.94 3.41
N GLU A 99 -20.51 18.77 2.67
CA GLU A 99 -20.50 18.88 1.21
C GLU A 99 -19.86 20.20 0.73
N PRO A 100 -18.77 20.11 -0.05
CA PRO A 100 -18.08 21.29 -0.54
C PRO A 100 -18.84 21.91 -1.71
N LYS A 101 -18.94 23.25 -1.71
CA LYS A 101 -19.82 24.00 -2.63
C LYS A 101 -19.57 23.78 -4.13
N ASN A 102 -18.36 23.34 -4.51
CA ASN A 102 -17.94 23.11 -5.90
C ASN A 102 -17.53 21.65 -6.14
N LEU A 103 -18.29 20.68 -5.63
CA LEU A 103 -18.02 19.27 -5.85
C LEU A 103 -18.24 18.91 -7.34
N THR A 104 -17.21 18.35 -7.99
CA THR A 104 -17.26 17.99 -9.42
C THR A 104 -18.16 16.79 -9.71
N SER A 105 -18.41 15.94 -8.71
CA SER A 105 -19.18 14.70 -8.84
C SER A 105 -20.16 14.57 -7.67
N LYS A 106 -21.48 14.54 -7.93
CA LYS A 106 -22.51 14.31 -6.90
C LYS A 106 -22.64 12.84 -6.47
N ILE A 107 -21.95 11.93 -7.16
CA ILE A 107 -21.97 10.50 -6.86
C ILE A 107 -20.97 10.23 -5.75
N SER A 108 -21.43 9.57 -4.68
CA SER A 108 -20.60 9.14 -3.57
C SER A 108 -20.72 7.62 -3.38
N TYR A 109 -19.79 7.03 -2.63
CA TYR A 109 -19.81 5.60 -2.34
C TYR A 109 -19.73 5.36 -0.83
N ASN A 110 -20.28 4.22 -0.39
CA ASN A 110 -20.04 3.69 0.95
C ASN A 110 -18.93 2.65 0.92
N LEU A 111 -18.06 2.71 1.93
CA LEU A 111 -16.99 1.73 2.12
C LEU A 111 -17.44 0.66 3.12
N GLN A 112 -17.22 -0.61 2.80
CA GLN A 112 -17.53 -1.74 3.69
C GLN A 112 -16.36 -2.73 3.71
N VAL A 113 -16.29 -3.54 4.76
CA VAL A 113 -15.31 -4.64 4.89
C VAL A 113 -16.06 -5.95 4.70
N MET A 114 -15.73 -6.72 3.66
CA MET A 114 -16.22 -8.09 3.51
C MET A 114 -15.21 -9.04 4.13
N ALA A 115 -15.59 -9.67 5.24
CA ALA A 115 -14.74 -10.63 5.93
C ALA A 115 -14.88 -12.02 5.30
N GLU A 116 -14.04 -12.35 4.31
CA GLU A 116 -13.74 -13.74 3.95
C GLU A 116 -12.26 -13.89 3.53
N HIS A 117 -11.46 -14.49 4.42
CA HIS A 117 -10.10 -15.02 4.25
C HIS A 117 -8.99 -14.14 3.61
N ASP A 118 -9.29 -12.90 3.27
CA ASP A 118 -8.38 -12.01 2.57
C ASP A 118 -8.49 -10.62 3.20
N GLU A 119 -7.37 -10.03 3.65
CA GLU A 119 -7.29 -8.68 4.20
C GLU A 119 -7.44 -7.60 3.10
N SER A 120 -8.33 -7.85 2.15
CA SER A 120 -8.71 -6.94 1.08
C SER A 120 -9.99 -6.23 1.46
N LEU A 121 -9.86 -4.93 1.72
CA LEU A 121 -10.98 -3.99 1.72
C LEU A 121 -11.60 -4.01 0.33
N HIS A 122 -12.69 -4.78 0.17
CA HIS A 122 -13.46 -4.83 -1.07
C HIS A 122 -14.70 -3.94 -0.96
N PHE A 123 -15.00 -3.25 -2.06
CA PHE A 123 -16.02 -2.21 -2.11
C PHE A 123 -17.31 -2.81 -2.63
N ILE A 124 -18.43 -2.58 -1.93
CA ILE A 124 -19.75 -2.81 -2.54
C ILE A 124 -20.09 -1.56 -3.33
N GLU A 125 -20.53 -1.70 -4.59
CA GLU A 125 -21.01 -0.61 -5.47
C GLU A 125 -22.30 0.06 -4.96
N ASN A 126 -22.42 0.31 -3.65
CA ASN A 126 -23.53 1.04 -3.08
C ASN A 126 -23.31 2.53 -3.36
N ILE A 127 -23.70 2.94 -4.57
CA ILE A 127 -23.78 4.33 -4.96
C ILE A 127 -24.73 5.05 -4.00
N VAL A 128 -24.21 6.08 -3.35
CA VAL A 128 -24.97 6.99 -2.48
C VAL A 128 -25.21 8.29 -3.27
N PRO A 129 -26.44 8.54 -3.76
CA PRO A 129 -26.73 9.68 -4.62
C PRO A 129 -26.80 11.02 -3.86
N ASN A 130 -27.09 11.00 -2.56
CA ASN A 130 -27.17 12.20 -1.71
C ASN A 130 -26.30 11.99 -0.49
N CYS A 131 -25.20 12.72 -0.39
CA CYS A 131 -24.26 12.64 0.71
C CYS A 131 -23.90 14.04 1.21
N ASP A 132 -24.29 14.35 2.44
CA ASP A 132 -24.09 15.67 3.04
C ASP A 132 -22.71 15.80 3.73
N GLN A 133 -22.09 14.67 4.06
CA GLN A 133 -20.85 14.60 4.82
C GLN A 133 -19.91 13.52 4.28
N TYR A 134 -18.64 13.85 4.16
CA TYR A 134 -17.61 13.00 3.57
C TYR A 134 -16.57 12.61 4.60
N VAL A 135 -15.94 11.46 4.37
CA VAL A 135 -14.90 10.92 5.26
C VAL A 135 -13.59 11.69 5.06
N SER A 136 -13.07 12.27 6.14
CA SER A 136 -11.75 12.90 6.19
C SER A 136 -10.89 12.18 7.23
N ILE A 137 -9.76 11.62 6.78
CA ILE A 137 -8.85 10.88 7.65
C ILE A 137 -7.45 11.47 7.51
N SER A 138 -6.77 11.66 8.63
CA SER A 138 -5.32 11.86 8.65
C SER A 138 -4.66 10.58 9.15
N CYS A 139 -3.59 10.14 8.48
CA CYS A 139 -2.89 8.92 8.84
C CYS A 139 -1.54 9.24 9.48
N GLN A 140 -1.17 8.48 10.51
CA GLN A 140 0.12 8.59 11.16
C GLN A 140 1.18 7.82 10.38
N GLU A 141 2.34 8.45 10.15
CA GLU A 141 3.49 7.80 9.53
C GLU A 141 4.12 6.76 10.47
N TYR A 142 4.81 5.77 9.88
CA TYR A 142 5.57 4.80 10.66
C TYR A 142 6.74 5.47 11.36
N VAL A 143 6.88 5.23 12.66
CA VAL A 143 8.08 5.62 13.41
C VAL A 143 9.18 4.61 13.10
N CYS A 144 10.14 5.00 12.27
CA CYS A 144 11.32 4.19 11.98
C CYS A 144 12.44 4.46 13.01
N GLY A 145 13.36 3.50 13.19
CA GLY A 145 14.58 3.71 13.97
C GLY A 145 14.46 3.53 15.49
N SER A 146 13.26 3.23 16.01
CA SER A 146 13.10 2.77 17.40
C SER A 146 13.29 1.25 17.47
N SER A 147 14.52 0.81 17.71
CA SER A 147 14.74 -0.57 18.15
C SER A 147 14.08 -0.75 19.52
N ALA A 148 13.10 -1.66 19.63
CA ALA A 148 12.56 -2.05 20.91
C ALA A 148 13.71 -2.58 21.79
N ASN A 149 14.06 -1.83 22.85
CA ASN A 149 15.12 -2.13 23.82
C ASN A 149 16.48 -2.51 23.19
N LEU A 150 17.16 -1.53 22.57
CA LEU A 150 18.61 -1.61 22.44
C LEU A 150 19.24 -1.21 23.78
N ASP A 151 19.53 -2.19 24.64
CA ASP A 151 20.68 -2.08 25.55
C ASP A 151 21.94 -2.02 24.66
N VAL A 152 22.30 -0.79 24.23
CA VAL A 152 23.51 -0.53 23.45
C VAL A 152 24.71 -0.62 24.38
N THR A 153 25.17 -1.84 24.64
CA THR A 153 26.55 -2.09 25.06
C THR A 153 27.13 -3.27 24.29
N SER A 154 27.44 -3.09 23.01
CA SER A 154 28.66 -3.71 22.49
C SER A 154 29.26 -2.88 21.37
N THR A 155 30.42 -2.30 21.68
CA THR A 155 31.35 -1.72 20.72
C THR A 155 31.99 -2.84 19.91
N GLY A 156 31.88 -2.78 18.58
CA GLY A 156 32.71 -3.55 17.65
C GLY A 156 32.11 -4.88 17.20
N ILE A 157 31.63 -4.93 15.94
CA ILE A 157 31.30 -6.18 15.26
C ILE A 157 32.58 -6.68 14.58
N VAL A 158 33.31 -7.58 15.26
CA VAL A 158 34.37 -8.38 14.65
C VAL A 158 33.98 -9.85 14.85
N GLY A 159 33.64 -10.55 13.76
CA GLY A 159 33.25 -11.98 13.80
C GLY A 159 31.75 -12.29 13.79
N GLY A 160 30.87 -11.30 13.99
CA GLY A 160 29.42 -11.36 13.76
C GLY A 160 28.64 -12.47 14.50
N GLU A 161 27.92 -12.13 15.57
CA GLU A 161 26.94 -13.04 16.19
C GLU A 161 25.60 -12.99 15.47
N LYS A 162 24.88 -14.13 15.42
CA LYS A 162 23.53 -14.21 14.84
C LYS A 162 22.57 -13.32 15.64
N ALA A 163 22.02 -12.30 14.99
CA ALA A 163 21.02 -11.43 15.60
C ALA A 163 19.67 -12.16 15.82
N SER A 164 18.95 -11.78 16.87
CA SER A 164 17.55 -12.19 17.08
C SER A 164 16.61 -11.48 16.09
N ALA A 165 15.46 -12.10 15.78
CA ALA A 165 14.51 -11.64 14.75
C ALA A 165 13.92 -10.24 15.01
N THR A 166 13.93 -9.79 16.26
CA THR A 166 13.41 -8.49 16.68
C THR A 166 14.46 -7.38 16.72
N LYS A 167 15.75 -7.69 16.52
CA LYS A 167 16.85 -6.71 16.66
C LYS A 167 16.93 -5.73 15.49
N TRP A 168 16.52 -6.15 14.29
CA TRP A 168 16.58 -5.33 13.07
C TRP A 168 15.27 -5.44 12.28
N PRO A 169 14.18 -4.83 12.77
CA PRO A 169 12.84 -4.99 12.18
C PRO A 169 12.73 -4.40 10.76
N SER A 170 13.57 -3.44 10.41
CA SER A 170 13.61 -2.83 9.07
C SER A 170 14.52 -3.57 8.09
N LEU A 171 15.26 -4.60 8.51
CA LEU A 171 16.16 -5.32 7.60
C LEU A 171 15.36 -6.28 6.72
N GLY A 172 15.53 -6.14 5.42
CA GLY A 172 14.97 -7.03 4.41
C GLY A 172 16.03 -7.55 3.44
N LEU A 173 15.66 -8.60 2.71
CA LEU A 173 16.50 -9.22 1.69
C LEU A 173 15.74 -9.28 0.38
N LEU A 174 16.29 -8.66 -0.65
CA LEU A 174 15.79 -8.70 -2.01
C LEU A 174 16.54 -9.80 -2.78
N TYR A 175 15.82 -10.76 -3.35
CA TYR A 175 16.39 -11.95 -3.97
C TYR A 175 15.95 -12.06 -5.43
N ASN A 176 16.92 -12.22 -6.35
CA ASN A 176 16.65 -12.51 -7.75
C ASN A 176 16.70 -14.02 -8.01
N LYS A 177 15.57 -14.61 -8.40
CA LYS A 177 15.41 -16.05 -8.65
C LYS A 177 16.12 -16.53 -9.92
N LYS A 178 16.41 -15.64 -10.87
CA LYS A 178 16.99 -15.96 -12.18
C LYS A 178 18.51 -15.88 -12.16
N SER A 179 19.06 -14.83 -11.57
CA SER A 179 20.52 -14.66 -11.40
C SER A 179 21.06 -15.22 -10.09
N ASN A 180 20.17 -15.68 -9.18
CA ASN A 180 20.50 -16.20 -7.86
C ASN A 180 21.32 -15.20 -7.01
N VAL A 181 20.89 -13.93 -7.03
CA VAL A 181 21.55 -12.81 -6.34
C VAL A 181 20.73 -12.31 -5.16
N TYR A 182 21.40 -11.92 -4.09
CA TYR A 182 20.78 -11.37 -2.89
C TYR A 182 21.28 -9.95 -2.62
N CYS A 183 20.36 -9.05 -2.37
CA CYS A 183 20.60 -7.64 -2.07
C CYS A 183 20.01 -7.30 -0.70
N THR A 184 20.83 -6.77 0.19
CA THR A 184 20.34 -6.19 1.44
C THR A 184 19.46 -4.99 1.12
N SER A 185 18.34 -4.91 1.82
CA SER A 185 17.34 -3.85 1.64
C SER A 185 16.85 -3.38 2.99
N THR A 186 16.41 -2.12 3.07
CA THR A 186 15.86 -1.53 4.28
C THR A 186 14.41 -1.16 4.03
N LEU A 187 13.50 -1.71 4.84
CA LEU A 187 12.09 -1.34 4.86
C LEU A 187 11.95 0.07 5.41
N VAL A 188 11.34 0.96 4.62
CA VAL A 188 11.08 2.36 5.00
C VAL A 188 9.61 2.53 5.41
N THR A 189 8.71 1.84 4.71
CA THR A 189 7.29 1.69 5.06
C THR A 189 6.86 0.24 4.79
N PRO A 190 5.67 -0.22 5.21
CA PRO A 190 5.19 -1.58 4.91
C PRO A 190 5.11 -1.90 3.41
N LEU A 191 5.11 -0.88 2.54
CA LEU A 191 4.98 -1.02 1.10
C LEU A 191 6.26 -0.65 0.32
N TRP A 192 7.23 0.00 0.98
CA TRP A 192 8.44 0.50 0.33
C TRP A 192 9.72 0.05 1.04
N ALA A 193 10.66 -0.46 0.25
CA ALA A 193 12.01 -0.77 0.69
C ALA A 193 13.05 -0.12 -0.23
N VAL A 194 14.18 0.25 0.34
CA VAL A 194 15.30 0.85 -0.37
C VAL A 194 16.47 -0.13 -0.40
N THR A 195 17.13 -0.24 -1.55
CA THR A 195 18.31 -1.09 -1.74
C THR A 195 19.36 -0.39 -2.62
N SER A 196 20.52 -1.00 -2.79
CA SER A 196 21.60 -0.46 -3.61
C SER A 196 21.34 -0.64 -5.11
N TYR A 197 21.46 0.44 -5.88
CA TYR A 197 21.43 0.42 -7.34
C TYR A 197 22.40 -0.62 -7.91
N SER A 198 23.65 -0.65 -7.43
CA SER A 198 24.68 -1.54 -7.97
C SER A 198 24.35 -3.02 -7.75
N CYS A 199 23.62 -3.34 -6.68
CA CYS A 199 23.21 -4.71 -6.42
C CYS A 199 22.09 -5.17 -7.37
N VAL A 200 21.12 -4.29 -7.64
CA VAL A 200 20.00 -4.62 -8.52
C VAL A 200 20.42 -4.58 -9.99
N VAL A 201 21.03 -3.50 -10.42
CA VAL A 201 21.37 -3.26 -11.84
C VAL A 201 22.63 -4.00 -12.25
N GLY A 202 23.64 -4.11 -11.38
CA GLY A 202 24.89 -4.79 -11.71
C GLY A 202 24.74 -6.28 -12.02
N HIS A 203 23.61 -6.88 -11.64
CA HIS A 203 23.34 -8.32 -11.77
C HIS A 203 22.09 -8.66 -12.59
N THR A 204 21.50 -7.67 -13.27
CA THR A 204 20.32 -7.90 -14.11
C THR A 204 20.52 -7.36 -15.52
N SER A 205 20.01 -8.10 -16.50
CA SER A 205 19.90 -7.61 -17.87
C SER A 205 18.84 -6.51 -17.91
N GLN A 206 19.13 -5.35 -18.50
CA GLN A 206 18.09 -4.33 -18.71
C GLN A 206 17.14 -4.76 -19.85
N PRO A 207 15.81 -4.52 -19.72
CA PRO A 207 15.10 -3.94 -18.59
C PRO A 207 14.95 -4.91 -17.41
N ILE A 208 14.97 -4.37 -16.18
CA ILE A 208 14.80 -5.17 -14.96
C ILE A 208 13.40 -5.78 -14.97
N ASN A 209 13.32 -7.11 -14.90
CA ASN A 209 12.05 -7.80 -14.75
C ASN A 209 11.70 -7.96 -13.26
N ASN A 210 10.64 -7.31 -12.80
CA ASN A 210 10.21 -7.36 -11.40
C ASN A 210 9.80 -8.78 -10.97
N ASP A 211 9.31 -9.61 -11.90
CA ASP A 211 8.91 -11.00 -11.62
C ASP A 211 10.08 -11.86 -11.16
N ASP A 212 11.31 -11.48 -11.53
CA ASP A 212 12.51 -12.21 -11.14
C ASP A 212 12.87 -11.96 -9.68
N TRP A 213 12.24 -11.00 -9.00
CA TRP A 213 12.59 -10.57 -7.66
C TRP A 213 11.56 -10.95 -6.59
N LEU A 214 12.05 -11.30 -5.40
CA LEU A 214 11.28 -11.57 -4.19
C LEU A 214 11.88 -10.79 -3.02
N PHE A 215 11.02 -10.21 -2.17
CA PHE A 215 11.41 -9.49 -0.97
C PHE A 215 11.09 -10.33 0.27
N TYR A 216 12.09 -10.49 1.14
CA TYR A 216 12.00 -11.22 2.40
C TYR A 216 12.20 -10.26 3.57
N ALA A 217 11.33 -10.31 4.59
CA ALA A 217 11.46 -9.52 5.82
C ALA A 217 10.90 -10.26 7.04
N GLY A 218 11.21 -9.80 8.26
CA GLY A 218 10.63 -10.32 9.52
C GLY A 218 11.28 -11.58 10.12
N GLY A 219 12.22 -12.22 9.40
CA GLY A 219 12.95 -13.39 9.88
C GLY A 219 14.47 -13.22 9.87
N THR A 220 15.18 -14.04 10.66
CA THR A 220 16.65 -14.06 10.74
C THR A 220 17.31 -15.15 9.92
N ASN A 221 16.53 -16.08 9.37
CA ASN A 221 17.04 -17.22 8.62
C ASN A 221 16.66 -17.12 7.14
N LYS A 222 17.56 -17.61 6.27
CA LYS A 222 17.24 -17.86 4.86
C LYS A 222 16.32 -19.08 4.78
N GLY A 223 15.02 -18.85 4.63
CA GLY A 223 14.03 -19.91 4.48
C GLY A 223 12.61 -19.45 4.79
N ASP A 224 11.63 -20.13 4.23
CA ASP A 224 10.22 -19.93 4.52
C ASP A 224 9.92 -20.48 5.92
N ASN A 225 9.96 -19.59 6.92
CA ASN A 225 9.60 -19.87 8.31
C ASN A 225 8.37 -19.03 8.65
N PHE A 226 7.56 -19.46 9.63
CA PHE A 226 6.36 -18.74 10.09
C PHE A 226 6.59 -17.26 10.50
N THR A 227 7.83 -16.85 10.73
CA THR A 227 8.20 -15.47 11.07
C THR A 227 8.66 -14.63 9.87
N SER A 228 8.94 -15.25 8.72
CA SER A 228 9.45 -14.58 7.52
C SER A 228 8.30 -14.28 6.57
N GLN A 229 8.16 -13.01 6.21
CA GLN A 229 7.22 -12.58 5.18
C GLN A 229 7.94 -12.51 3.85
N VAL A 230 7.38 -13.21 2.86
CA VAL A 230 7.83 -13.14 1.46
C VAL A 230 6.81 -12.38 0.65
N ARG A 231 7.27 -11.39 -0.12
CA ARG A 231 6.43 -10.55 -0.98
C ARG A 231 7.04 -10.47 -2.38
N LYS A 232 6.19 -10.52 -3.40
CA LYS A 232 6.58 -10.19 -4.78
C LYS A 232 6.65 -8.68 -4.94
N LEU A 233 7.50 -8.19 -5.82
CA LEU A 233 7.68 -6.75 -6.02
C LEU A 233 6.69 -6.24 -7.06
N LYS A 234 5.95 -5.16 -6.75
CA LYS A 234 5.17 -4.46 -7.77
C LYS A 234 6.08 -3.77 -8.79
N GLU A 235 7.03 -2.98 -8.29
CA GLU A 235 7.88 -2.14 -9.11
C GLU A 235 9.27 -1.96 -8.49
N ILE A 236 10.29 -1.80 -9.34
CA ILE A 236 11.62 -1.37 -8.95
C ILE A 236 11.86 0.01 -9.57
N VAL A 237 11.79 1.05 -8.74
CA VAL A 237 12.06 2.43 -9.16
C VAL A 237 13.55 2.71 -9.00
N VAL A 238 14.22 2.94 -10.12
CA VAL A 238 15.66 3.21 -10.18
C VAL A 238 15.87 4.73 -10.22
N HIS A 239 16.80 5.25 -9.42
CA HIS A 239 17.14 6.68 -9.43
C HIS A 239 17.62 7.10 -10.84
N PRO A 240 17.11 8.21 -11.41
CA PRO A 240 17.56 8.70 -12.71
C PRO A 240 19.05 9.07 -12.69
N GLN A 241 19.76 8.81 -13.79
CA GLN A 241 21.17 9.19 -13.96
C GLN A 241 21.29 10.62 -14.48
#